data_AF-A0A2H3CZC1-F1
#
_entry.id   AF-A0A2H3CZC1-F1
#
_cell.length_a   1.000
_cell.length_b   1.000
_cell.length_c   1.000
_cell.angle_alpha   90.00
_cell.angle_beta   90.00
_cell.angle_gamma   90.00
#
_symmetry.space_group_name_H-M   'P 1'
#
loop_
_entity.id
_entity.type
_entity.pdbx_description
1 polymer ?
#
loop_
_entity_poly.entity_id
_entity_poly.type
_entity_poly.pdbx_seq_one_letter_code
_entity_poly.pdbx_strand_id
1 'polypeptide(L)'
;MTVLIYDLLLLLPTEINYVWVPRPVYPLLLLFALNRYLPLIDAVMIMYWLLHEPSAAQCRLLAFITCPLATLCVFTSQVILMIRTYAIWDRHKAVFWCFIGIVIICFIPEVVGVGLQLKTIQFVGPFDHYGCLSHSANVTKFLYIPVIVSETIIASLTLFKGVQHLRRSSHPFLTELYVSGMFFYACLLFMTLANILVPIWAPSIALFLGSFQINLHSILTNRIMLLILKQRRTYRRHLTEELYTS
;
A
#
# COMPACT_ATOMS: atom_id res chain seq x y z
N MET A 1 -6.09 8.52 -11.49
CA MET A 1 -6.29 7.53 -12.58
C MET A 1 -5.23 7.62 -13.67
N THR A 2 -4.98 8.79 -14.27
CA THR A 2 -3.96 8.97 -15.32
C THR A 2 -2.56 8.49 -14.91
N VAL A 3 -2.11 8.84 -13.71
CA VAL A 3 -0.80 8.40 -13.18
C VAL A 3 -0.71 6.88 -13.03
N LEU A 4 -1.77 6.22 -12.56
CA LEU A 4 -1.81 4.76 -12.44
C LEU A 4 -1.78 4.06 -13.80
N ILE A 5 -2.55 4.54 -14.76
CA ILE A 5 -2.59 3.97 -16.11
C ILE A 5 -1.25 4.20 -16.82
N TYR A 6 -0.66 5.39 -16.65
CA TYR A 6 0.67 5.69 -17.16
C TYR A 6 1.73 4.77 -16.55
N ASP A 7 1.71 4.58 -15.23
CA ASP A 7 2.59 3.64 -14.53
C ASP A 7 2.37 2.19 -14.98
N LEU A 8 1.10 1.80 -15.20
CA LEU A 8 0.71 0.50 -15.73
C LEU A 8 1.39 0.25 -17.07
N LEU A 9 1.19 1.15 -18.03
CA LEU A 9 1.72 1.04 -19.39
C LEU A 9 3.26 1.02 -19.41
N LEU A 10 3.90 1.81 -18.55
CA LEU A 10 5.34 1.93 -18.50
C LEU A 10 6.02 0.68 -17.90
N LEU A 11 5.39 0.04 -16.92
CA LEU A 11 5.94 -1.14 -16.24
C LEU A 11 5.51 -2.47 -16.89
N LEU A 12 4.46 -2.46 -17.74
CA LEU A 12 3.92 -3.65 -18.42
C LEU A 12 4.97 -4.51 -19.14
N PRO A 13 5.91 -3.95 -19.93
CA PRO A 13 6.94 -4.75 -20.60
C PRO A 13 7.89 -5.41 -19.59
N THR A 14 8.19 -4.72 -18.49
CA THR A 14 9.04 -5.25 -17.42
C THR A 14 8.31 -6.38 -16.69
N GLU A 15 7.02 -6.24 -16.44
CA GLU A 15 6.25 -7.26 -15.73
C GLU A 15 6.07 -8.53 -16.52
N ILE A 16 5.78 -8.43 -17.81
CA ILE A 16 5.69 -9.60 -18.68
C ILE A 16 7.01 -10.38 -18.56
N ASN A 17 8.13 -9.69 -18.68
CA ASN A 17 9.44 -10.34 -18.66
C ASN A 17 9.84 -10.89 -17.28
N TYR A 18 9.58 -10.19 -16.18
CA TYR A 18 10.12 -10.53 -14.85
C TYR A 18 9.10 -11.17 -13.89
N VAL A 19 7.81 -11.02 -14.15
CA VAL A 19 6.72 -11.53 -13.30
C VAL A 19 5.96 -12.66 -14.00
N TRP A 20 5.54 -12.48 -15.26
CA TRP A 20 4.62 -13.42 -15.92
C TRP A 20 5.33 -14.53 -16.70
N VAL A 21 6.43 -14.22 -17.39
CA VAL A 21 7.20 -15.18 -18.19
C VAL A 21 7.96 -16.22 -17.33
N PRO A 22 8.64 -15.84 -16.23
CA PRO A 22 9.29 -16.82 -15.36
C PRO A 22 8.23 -17.41 -14.43
N ARG A 23 7.98 -18.73 -14.45
CA ARG A 23 7.02 -19.41 -13.54
C ARG A 23 7.31 -19.04 -12.07
N PRO A 24 6.59 -18.10 -11.46
CA PRO A 24 6.95 -17.59 -10.15
C PRO A 24 6.27 -18.42 -9.07
N VAL A 25 6.74 -18.26 -7.82
CA VAL A 25 6.05 -18.77 -6.64
C VAL A 25 4.67 -18.11 -6.55
N TYR A 26 3.63 -18.95 -6.67
CA TYR A 26 2.21 -18.58 -6.69
C TYR A 26 1.77 -17.47 -5.69
N PRO A 27 2.21 -17.46 -4.41
CA PRO A 27 1.73 -16.47 -3.45
C PRO A 27 2.23 -15.03 -3.69
N LEU A 28 3.46 -14.84 -4.18
CA LEU A 28 3.98 -13.49 -4.44
C LEU A 28 3.34 -12.87 -5.69
N LEU A 29 3.03 -13.71 -6.68
CA LEU A 29 2.31 -13.31 -7.89
C LEU A 29 0.90 -12.83 -7.57
N LEU A 30 0.19 -13.56 -6.70
CA LEU A 30 -1.14 -13.16 -6.25
C LEU A 30 -1.12 -11.81 -5.54
N LEU A 31 -0.19 -11.61 -4.59
CA LEU A 31 -0.02 -10.33 -3.90
C LEU A 31 0.30 -9.18 -4.86
N PHE A 32 1.16 -9.42 -5.84
CA PHE A 32 1.47 -8.43 -6.88
C PHE A 32 0.23 -8.05 -7.70
N ALA A 33 -0.53 -9.05 -8.16
CA ALA A 33 -1.74 -8.82 -8.94
C ALA A 33 -2.79 -8.07 -8.13
N LEU A 34 -3.03 -8.46 -6.88
CA LEU A 34 -3.97 -7.78 -5.99
C LEU A 34 -3.54 -6.33 -5.75
N ASN A 35 -2.27 -6.10 -5.41
CA ASN A 35 -1.74 -4.76 -5.17
C ASN A 35 -1.81 -3.86 -6.42
N ARG A 36 -1.77 -4.44 -7.62
CA ARG A 36 -1.81 -3.70 -8.89
C ARG A 36 -3.23 -3.37 -9.34
N TYR A 37 -4.11 -4.36 -9.33
CA TYR A 37 -5.42 -4.25 -9.99
C TYR A 37 -6.53 -3.78 -9.06
N LEU A 38 -6.48 -4.09 -7.75
CA LEU A 38 -7.49 -3.62 -6.81
C LEU A 38 -7.57 -2.09 -6.70
N PRO A 39 -6.43 -1.34 -6.63
CA PRO A 39 -6.47 0.12 -6.58
C PRO A 39 -7.04 0.77 -7.84
N LEU A 40 -6.90 0.13 -9.00
CA LEU A 40 -7.53 0.59 -10.25
C LEU A 40 -9.06 0.51 -10.13
N ILE A 41 -9.57 -0.60 -9.61
CA ILE A 41 -11.01 -0.79 -9.38
C ILE A 41 -11.52 0.24 -8.36
N ASP A 42 -10.81 0.39 -7.24
CA ASP A 42 -11.16 1.34 -6.18
C ASP A 42 -11.27 2.78 -6.72
N ALA A 43 -10.28 3.22 -7.49
CA ALA A 43 -10.26 4.58 -8.00
C ALA A 43 -11.30 4.82 -9.12
N VAL A 44 -11.68 3.81 -9.91
CA VAL A 44 -12.84 3.92 -10.82
C VAL A 44 -14.13 4.09 -10.02
N MET A 45 -14.30 3.33 -8.93
CA MET A 45 -15.48 3.41 -8.07
C MET A 45 -15.58 4.77 -7.35
N ILE A 46 -14.44 5.31 -6.86
CA ILE A 46 -14.40 6.66 -6.27
C ILE A 46 -14.69 7.74 -7.32
N MET A 47 -14.20 7.58 -8.56
CA MET A 47 -14.52 8.52 -9.63
C MET A 47 -16.01 8.51 -9.96
N TYR A 48 -16.62 7.33 -10.04
CA TYR A 48 -18.08 7.21 -10.20
C TYR A 48 -18.83 7.87 -9.04
N TRP A 49 -18.37 7.67 -7.80
CA TRP A 49 -18.93 8.34 -6.63
C TRP A 49 -18.93 9.87 -6.78
N LEU A 50 -17.78 10.44 -7.15
CA LEU A 50 -17.59 11.89 -7.23
C LEU A 50 -18.38 12.55 -8.36
N LEU A 51 -18.62 11.82 -9.46
CA LEU A 51 -19.24 12.39 -10.66
C LEU A 51 -20.76 12.27 -10.72
N HIS A 52 -21.37 11.38 -9.94
CA HIS A 52 -22.76 10.97 -10.17
C HIS A 52 -23.76 11.26 -9.04
N GLU A 53 -23.41 12.12 -8.07
CA GLU A 53 -24.25 12.49 -6.90
C GLU A 53 -25.22 11.36 -6.48
N PRO A 54 -24.69 10.21 -6.04
CA PRO A 54 -25.47 8.99 -5.89
C PRO A 54 -26.59 9.15 -4.86
N SER A 55 -27.73 8.51 -5.13
CA SER A 55 -28.82 8.41 -4.15
C SER A 55 -28.34 7.73 -2.84
N ALA A 56 -29.05 7.94 -1.73
CA ALA A 56 -28.70 7.34 -0.43
C ALA A 56 -28.56 5.81 -0.48
N ALA A 57 -29.32 5.12 -1.34
CA ALA A 57 -29.21 3.68 -1.55
C ALA A 57 -27.94 3.29 -2.32
N GLN A 58 -27.61 4.02 -3.38
CA GLN A 58 -26.41 3.78 -4.19
C GLN A 58 -25.14 4.06 -3.37
N CYS A 59 -25.14 5.12 -2.58
CA CYS A 59 -24.05 5.43 -1.69
C CYS A 59 -23.83 4.38 -0.59
N ARG A 60 -24.89 3.82 -0.01
CA ARG A 60 -24.79 2.66 0.90
C ARG A 60 -24.04 1.50 0.25
N LEU A 61 -24.46 1.17 -0.97
CA LEU A 61 -23.84 0.09 -1.74
C LEU A 61 -22.38 0.40 -2.05
N LEU A 62 -22.08 1.63 -2.50
CA LEU A 62 -20.72 2.06 -2.80
C LEU A 62 -19.83 2.03 -1.55
N ALA A 63 -20.30 2.50 -0.39
CA ALA A 63 -19.54 2.42 0.87
C ALA A 63 -19.23 0.97 1.25
N PHE A 64 -20.23 0.08 1.12
CA PHE A 64 -20.10 -1.33 1.45
C PHE A 64 -19.11 -2.07 0.54
N ILE A 65 -18.88 -1.58 -0.67
CA ILE A 65 -17.91 -2.14 -1.62
C ILE A 65 -16.54 -1.48 -1.46
N THR A 66 -16.49 -0.14 -1.44
CA THR A 66 -15.23 0.63 -1.47
C THR A 66 -14.47 0.57 -0.15
N CYS A 67 -15.13 0.61 1.01
CA CYS A 67 -14.42 0.56 2.29
C CYS A 67 -13.64 -0.75 2.49
N PRO A 68 -14.24 -1.95 2.29
CA PRO A 68 -13.48 -3.20 2.37
C PRO A 68 -12.41 -3.32 1.28
N LEU A 69 -12.68 -2.82 0.07
CA LEU A 69 -11.73 -2.83 -1.04
C LEU A 69 -10.50 -1.96 -0.71
N ALA A 70 -10.70 -0.77 -0.15
CA ALA A 70 -9.65 0.12 0.30
C ALA A 70 -8.79 -0.53 1.39
N THR A 71 -9.41 -1.13 2.41
CA THR A 71 -8.70 -1.89 3.46
C THR A 71 -7.88 -3.04 2.87
N LEU A 72 -8.44 -3.76 1.89
CA LEU A 72 -7.72 -4.84 1.21
C LEU A 72 -6.51 -4.33 0.41
N CYS A 73 -6.63 -3.16 -0.24
CA CYS A 73 -5.52 -2.53 -0.95
C CYS A 73 -4.38 -2.18 0.02
N VAL A 74 -4.71 -1.48 1.11
CA VAL A 74 -3.73 -1.08 2.14
C VAL A 74 -3.07 -2.32 2.76
N PHE A 75 -3.86 -3.32 3.15
CA PHE A 75 -3.34 -4.58 3.70
C PHE A 75 -2.39 -5.27 2.74
N THR A 76 -2.74 -5.37 1.45
CA THR A 76 -1.89 -6.02 0.45
C THR A 76 -0.56 -5.29 0.30
N SER A 77 -0.56 -3.96 0.21
CA SER A 77 0.68 -3.17 0.15
C SER A 77 1.54 -3.37 1.40
N GLN A 78 0.92 -3.35 2.59
CA GLN A 78 1.59 -3.52 3.87
C GLN A 78 2.24 -4.90 4.00
N VAL A 79 1.56 -5.97 3.58
CA VAL A 79 2.12 -7.32 3.55
C VAL A 79 3.36 -7.38 2.65
N ILE A 80 3.35 -6.72 1.49
CA ILE A 80 4.54 -6.68 0.62
C ILE A 80 5.70 -5.94 1.31
N LEU A 81 5.42 -4.83 1.99
CA LEU A 81 6.44 -4.10 2.75
C LEU A 81 6.99 -4.94 3.92
N MET A 82 6.14 -5.70 4.62
CA MET A 82 6.56 -6.63 5.67
C MET A 82 7.44 -7.75 5.12
N ILE A 83 7.04 -8.41 4.02
CA ILE A 83 7.84 -9.47 3.37
C ILE A 83 9.22 -8.93 2.97
N ARG A 84 9.26 -7.73 2.40
CA ARG A 84 10.53 -7.07 2.04
C ARG A 84 11.40 -6.83 3.28
N THR A 85 10.83 -6.26 4.32
CA THR A 85 11.55 -5.95 5.57
C THR A 85 12.06 -7.22 6.24
N TYR A 86 11.27 -8.30 6.20
CA TYR A 86 11.66 -9.61 6.71
C TYR A 86 12.84 -10.21 5.94
N ALA A 87 12.85 -10.05 4.61
CA ALA A 87 13.95 -10.48 3.77
C ALA A 87 15.24 -9.67 4.03
N ILE A 88 15.12 -8.35 4.25
CA ILE A 88 16.25 -7.47 4.61
C ILE A 88 16.86 -7.87 5.96
N TRP A 89 16.04 -8.38 6.88
CA TRP A 89 16.46 -8.89 8.17
C TRP A 89 16.94 -10.35 8.15
N ASP A 90 17.26 -10.88 6.97
CA ASP A 90 17.72 -12.26 6.79
C ASP A 90 16.80 -13.30 7.48
N ARG A 91 15.49 -13.04 7.42
CA ARG A 91 14.44 -13.89 8.01
C ARG A 91 14.57 -14.10 9.53
N HIS A 92 15.04 -13.08 10.25
CA HIS A 92 15.18 -13.14 11.70
C HIS A 92 13.83 -13.34 12.42
N LYS A 93 13.74 -14.35 13.29
CA LYS A 93 12.49 -14.77 13.96
C LYS A 93 11.81 -13.65 14.76
N ALA A 94 12.57 -12.73 15.37
CA ALA A 94 11.98 -11.62 16.13
C ALA A 94 11.15 -10.67 15.24
N VAL A 95 11.60 -10.44 13.99
CA VAL A 95 10.88 -9.58 13.03
C VAL A 95 9.61 -10.29 12.55
N PHE A 96 9.67 -11.60 12.38
CA PHE A 96 8.48 -12.40 12.07
C PHE A 96 7.41 -12.26 13.16
N TRP A 97 7.76 -12.48 14.42
CA TRP A 97 6.82 -12.33 15.54
C TRP A 97 6.31 -10.90 15.69
N CYS A 98 7.16 -9.90 15.43
CA CYS A 98 6.73 -8.51 15.38
C CYS A 98 5.64 -8.28 14.33
N PHE A 99 5.80 -8.80 13.11
CA PHE A 99 4.79 -8.66 12.05
C PHE A 99 3.50 -9.41 12.34
N ILE A 100 3.57 -10.60 12.96
CA ILE A 100 2.37 -11.28 13.47
C ILE A 100 1.64 -10.39 14.49
N GLY A 101 2.38 -9.74 15.39
CA GLY A 101 1.83 -8.76 16.34
C GLY A 101 1.14 -7.58 15.63
N ILE A 102 1.75 -7.01 14.58
CA ILE A 102 1.13 -5.93 13.80
C ILE A 102 -0.18 -6.40 13.15
N VAL A 103 -0.21 -7.59 12.56
CA VAL A 103 -1.45 -8.12 11.95
C VAL A 103 -2.55 -8.26 12.99
N ILE A 104 -2.24 -8.79 14.17
CA ILE A 104 -3.24 -9.00 15.22
C ILE A 104 -3.71 -7.68 15.83
N ILE A 105 -2.79 -6.76 16.12
CA ILE A 105 -3.08 -5.54 16.90
C ILE A 105 -3.54 -4.38 16.02
N CYS A 106 -3.07 -4.30 14.76
CA CYS A 106 -3.42 -3.19 13.88
C CYS A 106 -4.52 -3.58 12.88
N PHE A 107 -4.35 -4.69 12.17
CA PHE A 107 -5.26 -5.04 11.06
C PHE A 107 -6.59 -5.62 11.51
N ILE A 108 -6.61 -6.49 12.53
CA ILE A 108 -7.89 -7.05 13.00
C ILE A 108 -8.82 -5.94 13.52
N PRO A 109 -8.37 -5.00 14.38
CA PRO A 109 -9.22 -3.89 14.82
C PRO A 109 -9.65 -2.96 13.68
N GLU A 110 -8.81 -2.76 12.67
CA GLU A 110 -9.16 -1.97 11.48
C GLU A 110 -10.32 -2.62 10.72
N VAL A 111 -10.24 -3.92 10.41
CA VAL A 111 -11.31 -4.66 9.70
C VAL A 111 -12.61 -4.65 10.50
N VAL A 112 -12.51 -4.89 11.81
CA VAL A 112 -13.68 -4.85 12.71
C VAL A 112 -14.25 -3.43 12.75
N GLY A 113 -13.41 -2.41 12.88
CA GLY A 113 -13.81 -1.01 12.91
C GLY A 113 -14.56 -0.57 11.64
N VAL A 114 -14.06 -0.96 10.46
CA VAL A 114 -14.75 -0.72 9.19
C VAL A 114 -16.12 -1.42 9.16
N GLY A 115 -16.19 -2.67 9.64
CA GLY A 115 -17.46 -3.41 9.72
C GLY A 115 -18.49 -2.77 10.65
N LEU A 116 -18.07 -2.28 11.82
CA LEU A 116 -18.95 -1.54 12.73
C LEU A 116 -19.37 -0.19 12.14
N GLN A 117 -18.45 0.51 11.48
CA GLN A 117 -18.72 1.79 10.85
C GLN A 117 -19.79 1.65 9.76
N LEU A 118 -19.69 0.63 8.89
CA LEU A 118 -20.68 0.37 7.85
C LEU A 118 -22.09 0.09 8.41
N LYS A 119 -22.19 -0.43 9.65
CA LYS A 119 -23.47 -0.65 10.34
C LYS A 119 -24.02 0.59 11.05
N THR A 120 -23.16 1.51 11.47
CA THR A 120 -23.52 2.66 12.32
C THR A 120 -23.70 3.96 11.53
N ILE A 121 -23.16 4.07 10.31
CA ILE A 121 -23.36 5.25 9.46
C ILE A 121 -24.85 5.40 9.12
N GLN A 122 -25.40 6.57 9.45
CA GLN A 122 -26.65 7.06 8.89
C GLN A 122 -26.35 7.69 7.54
N PHE A 123 -26.88 7.10 6.46
CA PHE A 123 -26.71 7.60 5.10
C PHE A 123 -27.74 8.70 4.85
N VAL A 124 -27.37 9.94 5.17
CA VAL A 124 -28.22 11.11 4.97
C VAL A 124 -28.20 11.48 3.48
N GLY A 125 -29.37 11.77 2.93
CA GLY A 125 -29.54 12.08 1.51
C GLY A 125 -28.84 13.39 1.07
N PRO A 126 -28.83 13.68 -0.24
CA PRO A 126 -27.97 14.70 -0.86
C PRO A 126 -28.22 16.16 -0.42
N PHE A 127 -29.24 16.42 0.39
CA PHE A 127 -29.63 17.78 0.79
C PHE A 127 -28.98 18.28 2.07
N ASP A 128 -28.31 17.42 2.86
CA ASP A 128 -27.61 17.83 4.06
C ASP A 128 -26.16 17.38 4.04
N HIS A 129 -25.29 18.31 3.62
CA HIS A 129 -23.84 18.32 3.79
C HIS A 129 -23.01 17.27 3.03
N TYR A 130 -22.25 17.78 2.05
CA TYR A 130 -20.95 17.29 1.55
C TYR A 130 -20.69 15.79 1.66
N GLY A 131 -21.18 15.05 0.66
CA GLY A 131 -20.81 13.67 0.44
C GLY A 131 -21.63 12.70 1.29
N CYS A 132 -22.01 11.59 0.69
CA CYS A 132 -22.92 10.63 1.29
C CYS A 132 -22.32 9.81 2.47
N LEU A 133 -21.16 10.23 2.99
CA LEU A 133 -20.64 9.80 4.28
C LEU A 133 -20.53 11.02 5.21
N SER A 134 -21.49 11.17 6.12
CA SER A 134 -21.27 11.97 7.33
C SER A 134 -20.34 11.19 8.26
N HIS A 135 -19.05 11.26 8.00
CA HIS A 135 -18.04 10.59 8.80
C HIS A 135 -17.82 11.38 10.09
N SER A 136 -18.10 10.79 11.26
CA SER A 136 -17.70 11.43 12.52
C SER A 136 -16.17 11.46 12.61
N ALA A 137 -15.55 12.63 12.66
CA ALA A 137 -14.09 12.78 12.61
C ALA A 137 -13.32 11.90 13.62
N ASN A 138 -13.99 11.46 14.70
CA ASN A 138 -13.43 10.54 15.68
C ASN A 138 -13.26 9.12 15.12
N VAL A 139 -14.24 8.61 14.37
CA VAL A 139 -14.19 7.25 13.80
C VAL A 139 -13.10 7.14 12.72
N THR A 140 -12.87 8.19 11.92
CA THR A 140 -11.80 8.17 10.89
C THR A 140 -10.44 8.04 11.54
N LYS A 141 -10.23 8.81 12.62
CA LYS A 141 -8.97 8.80 13.37
C LYS A 141 -8.68 7.41 13.92
N PHE A 142 -9.68 6.73 14.48
CA PHE A 142 -9.50 5.37 15.00
C PHE A 142 -9.10 4.35 13.94
N LEU A 143 -9.50 4.53 12.68
CA LEU A 143 -9.11 3.63 11.58
C LEU A 143 -7.70 3.90 11.04
N TYR A 144 -7.27 5.16 10.97
CA TYR A 144 -5.94 5.51 10.44
C TYR A 144 -4.81 5.39 11.47
N ILE A 145 -5.10 5.39 12.78
CA ILE A 145 -4.10 5.21 13.84
C ILE A 145 -3.39 3.83 13.74
N PRO A 146 -4.08 2.69 13.61
CA PRO A 146 -3.44 1.39 13.37
C PRO A 146 -2.54 1.39 12.13
N VAL A 147 -2.99 2.04 11.05
CA VAL A 147 -2.25 2.14 9.79
C VAL A 147 -0.94 2.90 9.98
N ILE A 148 -0.98 4.10 10.56
CA ILE A 148 0.26 4.89 10.76
C ILE A 148 1.23 4.21 11.73
N VAL A 149 0.73 3.51 12.75
CA VAL A 149 1.57 2.73 13.67
C VAL A 149 2.28 1.61 12.92
N SER A 150 1.54 0.84 12.12
CA SER A 150 2.14 -0.25 11.33
C SER A 150 3.18 0.26 10.32
N GLU A 151 2.88 1.36 9.61
CA GLU A 151 3.82 1.99 8.66
C GLU A 151 5.08 2.46 9.36
N THR A 152 4.95 3.10 10.52
CA THR A 152 6.08 3.62 11.29
C THR A 152 6.99 2.49 11.76
N ILE A 153 6.43 1.38 12.24
CA ILE A 153 7.21 0.21 12.67
C ILE A 153 7.95 -0.41 11.48
N ILE A 154 7.29 -0.60 10.34
CA ILE A 154 7.92 -1.19 9.15
C ILE A 154 9.00 -0.25 8.60
N ALA A 155 8.73 1.04 8.51
CA ALA A 155 9.68 2.05 8.04
C ALA A 155 10.90 2.14 8.96
N SER A 156 10.71 2.15 10.28
CA SER A 156 11.81 2.22 11.26
C SER A 156 12.68 0.96 11.24
N LEU A 157 12.09 -0.24 11.15
CA LEU A 157 12.84 -1.50 11.00
C LEU A 157 13.65 -1.53 9.69
N THR A 158 13.06 -1.01 8.61
CA THR A 158 13.73 -0.93 7.30
C THR A 158 14.87 0.08 7.33
N LEU A 159 14.65 1.26 7.92
CA LEU A 159 15.65 2.32 8.05
C LEU A 159 16.83 1.87 8.91
N PHE A 160 16.55 1.30 10.08
CA PHE A 160 17.58 0.84 11.00
C PHE A 160 18.53 -0.16 10.32
N LYS A 161 17.95 -1.15 9.64
CA LYS A 161 18.74 -2.17 8.94
C LYS A 161 19.43 -1.61 7.70
N GLY A 162 18.78 -0.67 7.00
CA GLY A 162 19.37 0.04 5.88
C GLY A 162 20.60 0.83 6.25
N VAL A 163 20.50 1.69 7.27
CA VAL A 163 21.64 2.46 7.78
C VAL A 163 22.76 1.53 8.27
N GLN A 164 22.42 0.43 8.96
CA GLN A 164 23.41 -0.56 9.38
C GLN A 164 24.15 -1.17 8.18
N HIS A 165 23.45 -1.49 7.10
CA HIS A 165 24.02 -2.11 5.91
C HIS A 165 24.85 -1.12 5.08
N LEU A 166 24.37 0.11 4.87
CA LEU A 166 25.14 1.16 4.19
C LEU A 166 26.43 1.53 4.93
N ARG A 167 26.39 1.55 6.28
CA ARG A 167 27.60 1.81 7.08
C ARG A 167 28.64 0.70 6.97
N ARG A 168 28.25 -0.54 6.63
CA ARG A 168 29.17 -1.68 6.50
C ARG A 168 29.59 -1.96 5.07
N SER A 169 28.79 -1.57 4.08
CA SER A 169 29.04 -1.87 2.66
C SER A 169 28.56 -0.71 1.79
N SER A 170 29.52 0.01 1.18
CA SER A 170 29.25 1.13 0.26
C SER A 170 29.15 0.66 -1.19
N HIS A 171 28.22 -0.26 -1.49
CA HIS A 171 27.91 -0.55 -2.89
C HIS A 171 26.99 0.58 -3.41
N PRO A 172 27.35 1.29 -4.48
CA PRO A 172 26.60 2.46 -4.97
C PRO A 172 25.13 2.16 -5.25
N PHE A 173 24.84 0.94 -5.73
CA PHE A 173 23.49 0.46 -5.96
C PHE A 173 22.65 0.27 -4.68
N LEU A 174 23.24 -0.25 -3.60
CA LEU A 174 22.54 -0.38 -2.31
C LEU A 174 22.16 1.01 -1.79
N THR A 175 23.04 1.99 -2.02
CA THR A 175 22.79 3.39 -1.66
C THR A 175 21.60 3.95 -2.43
N GLU A 176 21.54 3.77 -3.75
CA GLU A 176 20.42 4.24 -4.56
C GLU A 176 19.09 3.56 -4.17
N LEU A 177 19.09 2.24 -3.97
CA LEU A 177 17.90 1.47 -3.58
C LEU A 177 17.36 1.90 -2.20
N TYR A 178 18.25 2.14 -1.24
CA TYR A 178 17.86 2.58 0.10
C TYR A 178 17.46 4.04 0.15
N VAL A 179 18.17 4.95 -0.54
CA VAL A 179 17.80 6.37 -0.58
C VAL A 179 16.45 6.56 -1.26
N SER A 180 16.25 5.91 -2.41
CA SER A 180 14.96 5.92 -3.12
C SER A 180 13.87 5.27 -2.27
N GLY A 181 14.16 4.09 -1.69
CA GLY A 181 13.26 3.38 -0.77
C GLY A 181 12.83 4.21 0.44
N MET A 182 13.77 4.91 1.08
CA MET A 182 13.52 5.73 2.27
C MET A 182 12.70 6.97 1.96
N PHE A 183 12.95 7.62 0.83
CA PHE A 183 12.12 8.72 0.36
C PHE A 183 10.67 8.27 0.18
N PHE A 184 10.46 7.06 -0.36
CA PHE A 184 9.11 6.50 -0.48
C PHE A 184 8.43 6.26 0.87
N TYR A 185 9.13 5.68 1.85
CA TYR A 185 8.55 5.52 3.20
C TYR A 185 8.20 6.86 3.85
N ALA A 186 9.02 7.90 3.66
CA ALA A 186 8.73 9.23 4.16
C ALA A 186 7.48 9.84 3.49
N CYS A 187 7.36 9.70 2.17
CA CYS A 187 6.17 10.12 1.43
C CYS A 187 4.90 9.40 1.91
N LEU A 188 4.97 8.09 2.15
CA LEU A 188 3.84 7.32 2.66
C LEU A 188 3.40 7.79 4.04
N LEU A 189 4.34 7.90 4.99
CA LEU A 189 4.06 8.39 6.34
C LEU A 189 3.47 9.80 6.32
N PHE A 190 3.99 10.69 5.47
CA PHE A 190 3.47 12.04 5.30
C PHE A 190 2.03 12.03 4.79
N MET A 191 1.72 11.19 3.80
CA MET A 191 0.37 11.06 3.25
C MET A 191 -0.62 10.48 4.27
N THR A 192 -0.21 9.47 5.05
CA THR A 192 -1.03 8.92 6.14
C THR A 192 -1.31 9.96 7.22
N LEU A 193 -0.30 10.76 7.57
CA LEU A 193 -0.47 11.88 8.51
C LEU A 193 -1.42 12.95 7.94
N ALA A 194 -1.31 13.29 6.66
CA ALA A 194 -2.21 14.22 5.99
C ALA A 194 -3.66 13.69 6.01
N ASN A 195 -3.87 12.38 5.82
CA ASN A 195 -5.18 11.75 5.93
C ASN A 195 -5.80 11.81 7.34
N ILE A 196 -4.99 11.96 8.39
CA ILE A 196 -5.49 12.15 9.77
C ILE A 196 -5.80 13.63 10.05
N LEU A 197 -4.92 14.54 9.60
CA LEU A 197 -4.98 15.96 9.96
C LEU A 197 -5.91 16.78 9.07
N VAL A 198 -5.89 16.58 7.76
CA VAL A 198 -6.64 17.42 6.80
C VAL A 198 -8.15 17.31 6.99
N PRO A 199 -8.75 16.14 7.25
CA PRO A 199 -10.20 16.04 7.46
C PRO A 199 -10.71 16.82 8.68
N ILE A 200 -9.84 17.24 9.60
CA ILE A 200 -10.20 18.11 10.73
C ILE A 200 -10.62 19.51 10.24
N TRP A 201 -10.01 19.98 9.16
CA TRP A 201 -10.19 21.33 8.62
C TRP A 201 -10.99 21.34 7.30
N ALA A 202 -10.82 20.30 6.48
CA ALA A 202 -11.43 20.18 5.16
C ALA A 202 -11.92 18.73 4.92
N PRO A 203 -13.08 18.34 5.49
CA PRO A 203 -13.61 16.98 5.38
C PRO A 203 -13.94 16.56 3.94
N SER A 204 -14.26 17.53 3.07
CA SER A 204 -14.56 17.29 1.65
C SER A 204 -13.40 16.68 0.85
N ILE A 205 -12.15 16.88 1.30
CA ILE A 205 -10.95 16.40 0.59
C ILE A 205 -10.53 14.99 1.09
N ALA A 206 -11.10 14.51 2.20
CA ALA A 206 -10.69 13.25 2.84
C ALA A 206 -10.75 12.03 1.90
N LEU A 207 -11.84 11.91 1.12
CA LEU A 207 -12.00 10.82 0.14
C LEU A 207 -10.92 10.86 -0.94
N PHE A 208 -10.55 12.06 -1.40
CA PHE A 208 -9.53 12.25 -2.42
C PHE A 208 -8.14 11.90 -1.88
N LEU A 209 -7.80 12.37 -0.67
CA LEU A 209 -6.54 12.06 0.02
C LEU A 209 -6.39 10.56 0.31
N GLY A 210 -7.47 9.90 0.72
CA GLY A 210 -7.48 8.45 0.98
C GLY A 210 -7.23 7.67 -0.31
N SER A 211 -7.95 7.99 -1.39
CA SER A 211 -7.72 7.38 -2.70
C SER A 211 -6.28 7.62 -3.18
N PHE A 212 -5.76 8.84 -3.02
CA PHE A 212 -4.39 9.16 -3.41
C PHE A 212 -3.35 8.34 -2.62
N GLN A 213 -3.55 8.14 -1.32
CA GLN A 213 -2.70 7.29 -0.49
C GLN A 213 -2.69 5.83 -1.00
N ILE A 214 -3.86 5.25 -1.29
CA ILE A 214 -3.98 3.87 -1.79
C ILE A 214 -3.23 3.71 -3.12
N ASN A 215 -3.40 4.69 -4.01
CA ASN A 215 -2.73 4.70 -5.32
C ASN A 215 -1.20 4.80 -5.16
N LEU A 216 -0.72 5.66 -4.26
CA LEU A 216 0.71 5.76 -3.95
C LEU A 216 1.25 4.48 -3.33
N HIS A 217 0.53 3.87 -2.37
CA HIS A 217 0.89 2.58 -1.78
C HIS A 217 1.12 1.52 -2.85
N SER A 218 0.19 1.41 -3.79
CA SER A 218 0.27 0.49 -4.91
C SER A 218 1.48 0.74 -5.80
N ILE A 219 1.58 1.96 -6.36
CA ILE A 219 2.62 2.34 -7.33
C ILE A 219 4.01 2.13 -6.73
N LEU A 220 4.22 2.65 -5.52
CA LEU A 220 5.53 2.62 -4.86
C LEU A 220 5.95 1.18 -4.56
N THR A 221 5.02 0.38 -4.02
CA THR A 221 5.27 -1.03 -3.69
C THR A 221 5.57 -1.85 -4.95
N ASN A 222 4.82 -1.62 -6.05
CA ASN A 222 5.03 -2.31 -7.32
C ASN A 222 6.38 -1.95 -7.96
N ARG A 223 6.74 -0.67 -8.02
CA ARG A 223 8.03 -0.21 -8.57
C ARG A 223 9.21 -0.83 -7.82
N ILE A 224 9.17 -0.82 -6.49
CA ILE A 224 10.23 -1.41 -5.66
C ILE A 224 10.32 -2.91 -5.90
N MET A 225 9.18 -3.61 -5.94
CA MET A 225 9.17 -5.06 -6.16
C MET A 225 9.77 -5.43 -7.53
N LEU A 226 9.44 -4.68 -8.58
CA LEU A 226 9.99 -4.90 -9.92
C LEU A 226 11.49 -4.61 -9.99
N LEU A 227 11.98 -3.56 -9.31
CA LEU A 227 13.42 -3.28 -9.20
C LEU A 227 14.17 -4.45 -8.55
N ILE A 228 13.63 -5.01 -7.47
CA ILE A 228 14.22 -6.17 -6.76
C ILE A 228 14.21 -7.42 -7.66
N LEU A 229 13.10 -7.69 -8.34
CA LEU A 229 13.00 -8.86 -9.24
C LEU A 229 13.96 -8.76 -10.41
N LYS A 230 14.07 -7.57 -11.02
CA LYS A 230 15.03 -7.28 -12.09
C LYS A 230 16.45 -7.60 -11.64
N GLN A 231 16.85 -7.08 -10.48
CA GLN A 231 18.19 -7.29 -9.95
C GLN A 231 18.46 -8.75 -9.58
N ARG A 232 17.53 -9.44 -8.90
CA ARG A 232 17.71 -10.85 -8.53
C ARG A 232 17.93 -11.73 -9.76
N ARG A 233 17.34 -11.37 -10.90
CA ARG A 233 17.56 -12.07 -12.17
C ARG A 233 18.92 -11.74 -12.78
N THR A 234 19.33 -10.47 -12.79
CA THR A 234 20.67 -10.07 -13.25
C THR A 234 21.77 -10.75 -12.44
N TYR A 235 21.65 -10.76 -11.11
CA TYR A 235 22.60 -11.44 -10.23
C TYR A 235 22.66 -12.95 -10.50
N ARG A 236 21.50 -13.62 -10.62
CA ARG A 236 21.46 -15.06 -10.97
C ARG A 236 22.12 -15.35 -12.32
N ARG A 237 21.95 -14.46 -13.30
CA ARG A 237 22.56 -14.60 -14.62
C ARG A 237 24.08 -14.52 -14.54
N HIS A 238 24.62 -13.52 -13.85
CA HIS A 238 26.07 -13.42 -13.62
C HIS A 238 26.65 -14.66 -12.92
N LEU A 239 25.99 -15.14 -11.87
CA LEU A 239 26.43 -16.35 -11.17
C LEU A 239 26.41 -17.60 -12.07
N THR A 240 25.42 -17.69 -12.96
CA THR A 240 25.32 -18.80 -13.92
C THR A 240 26.44 -18.70 -14.96
N GLU A 241 26.70 -17.51 -15.49
CA GLU A 241 27.79 -17.27 -16.46
C GLU A 241 29.17 -17.57 -15.84
N GLU A 242 29.43 -17.19 -14.59
CA GLU A 242 30.67 -17.55 -13.87
C GLU A 242 30.84 -19.08 -13.73
N LEU A 243 29.76 -19.80 -13.41
CA LEU A 243 29.76 -21.26 -13.26
C LEU A 243 30.02 -22.03 -14.57
N TYR A 244 29.69 -21.44 -15.73
CA TYR A 244 29.98 -22.02 -17.04
C TYR A 244 31.40 -21.70 -17.53
N THR A 245 32.08 -20.73 -16.91
CA THR A 245 33.45 -20.30 -17.28
C THR A 245 34.56 -20.88 -16.40
N SER A 246 34.21 -21.63 -15.34
CA SER A 246 35.14 -22.43 -14.52
C SER A 246 35.05 -23.91 -14.86
#